data_AF-A0A2H0BXS6-F1
#
_entry.id   AF-A0A2H0BXS6-F1
#
_cell.length_a   1.000
_cell.length_b   1.000
_cell.length_c   1.000
_cell.angle_alpha   90.00
_cell.angle_beta   90.00
_cell.angle_gamma   90.00
#
_symmetry.space_group_name_H-M   'P 1'
#
loop_
_entity.id
_entity.type
_entity.pdbx_description
1 polymer ?
#
loop_
_entity_poly.entity_id
_entity_poly.type
_entity_poly.pdbx_seq_one_letter_code
_entity_poly.pdbx_strand_id
1 'polypeptide(L)'
;MVLWQETYHPETYRKLHPENTQKANMDYHLDAFDRAVQAGLKKVSIAFLGRIYDWKYEILALCTHGKYLEEQYGIPPFVIGTPRWRYAEGCAIKNEPYDYPDDAWLLAAAIYKLVFQNSLPWFSIGCHSF
;
A
#
# COMPACT_ATOMS: atom_id res chain seq x y z
N MET A 1 -1.31 8.81 11.11
CA MET A 1 -2.03 8.81 9.82
C MET A 1 -2.02 7.41 9.24
N VAL A 2 -3.10 6.99 8.60
CA VAL A 2 -3.17 5.77 7.79
C VAL A 2 -3.58 6.17 6.39
N LEU A 3 -2.75 5.83 5.41
CA LEU A 3 -3.03 6.12 4.01
C LEU A 3 -2.46 4.97 3.17
N TRP A 4 -3.26 4.46 2.23
CA TRP A 4 -2.82 3.45 1.30
C TRP A 4 -2.53 4.12 -0.03
N GLN A 5 -1.37 3.78 -0.61
CA GLN A 5 -1.05 4.24 -1.95
C GLN A 5 -1.94 3.54 -3.00
N GLU A 6 -2.55 2.41 -2.64
CA GLU A 6 -3.28 1.48 -3.51
C GLU A 6 -2.36 0.77 -4.52
N THR A 7 -1.62 1.51 -5.33
CA THR A 7 -0.61 0.98 -6.26
C THR A 7 0.49 2.01 -6.48
N TYR A 8 1.74 1.57 -6.45
CA TYR A 8 2.90 2.40 -6.78
C TYR A 8 3.18 2.44 -8.28
N HIS A 9 2.39 1.74 -9.11
CA HIS A 9 2.55 1.75 -10.55
C HIS A 9 1.77 2.93 -11.17
N PRO A 10 2.42 3.95 -11.74
CA PRO A 10 1.74 5.20 -12.12
C PRO A 10 0.63 5.02 -13.15
N GLU A 11 0.84 4.15 -14.14
CA GLU A 11 -0.16 3.90 -15.17
C GLU A 11 -1.40 3.20 -14.59
N THR A 12 -1.20 2.24 -13.68
CA THR A 12 -2.31 1.57 -12.98
C THR A 12 -3.02 2.56 -12.07
N TYR A 13 -2.28 3.39 -11.32
CA TYR A 13 -2.85 4.40 -10.43
C TYR A 13 -3.79 5.35 -11.19
N ARG A 14 -3.36 5.88 -12.33
CA ARG A 14 -4.15 6.78 -13.18
C ARG A 14 -5.42 6.12 -13.73
N LYS A 15 -5.36 4.83 -14.07
CA LYS A 15 -6.55 4.07 -14.54
C LYS A 15 -7.60 3.90 -13.46
N LEU A 16 -7.19 3.85 -12.19
CA LEU A 16 -8.07 3.58 -11.05
C LEU A 16 -8.62 4.84 -10.39
N HIS A 17 -7.92 5.96 -10.54
CA HIS A 17 -8.25 7.22 -9.90
C HIS A 17 -8.63 8.24 -10.98
N PRO A 18 -9.94 8.46 -11.22
CA PRO A 18 -10.42 9.36 -12.27
C PRO A 18 -9.88 10.78 -12.10
N GLU A 19 -9.43 11.39 -13.21
CA GLU A 19 -8.71 12.68 -13.24
C GLU A 19 -9.48 13.86 -12.62
N ASN A 20 -10.80 13.75 -12.50
CA ASN A 20 -11.64 14.75 -11.85
C ASN A 20 -11.68 14.63 -10.32
N THR A 21 -10.87 13.76 -9.70
CA THR A 21 -10.81 13.56 -8.25
C THR A 21 -9.46 14.03 -7.68
N GLN A 22 -9.44 14.45 -6.41
CA GLN A 22 -8.18 14.80 -5.73
C GLN A 22 -7.21 13.61 -5.66
N LYS A 23 -7.74 12.38 -5.59
CA LYS A 23 -6.97 11.14 -5.54
C LYS A 23 -6.32 10.78 -6.88
N ALA A 24 -6.61 11.49 -7.98
CA ALA A 24 -5.91 11.26 -9.25
C ALA A 24 -4.48 11.78 -9.25
N ASN A 25 -4.17 12.77 -8.42
CA ASN A 25 -2.82 13.31 -8.30
C ASN A 25 -1.96 12.38 -7.42
N MET A 26 -1.25 11.46 -8.08
CA MET A 26 -0.42 10.46 -7.43
C MET A 26 0.70 11.09 -6.59
N ASP A 27 1.39 12.11 -7.11
CA ASP A 27 2.49 12.77 -6.41
C ASP A 27 1.97 13.46 -5.15
N TYR A 28 0.84 14.16 -5.25
CA TYR A 28 0.21 14.76 -4.08
C TYR A 28 -0.18 13.71 -3.03
N HIS A 29 -0.61 12.52 -3.46
CA HIS A 29 -0.97 11.40 -2.58
C HIS A 29 0.25 10.77 -1.91
N LEU A 30 1.37 10.63 -2.63
CA LEU A 30 2.66 10.18 -2.08
C LEU A 30 3.25 11.21 -1.12
N ASP A 31 3.25 12.50 -1.47
CA ASP A 31 3.77 13.57 -0.61
C ASP A 31 2.93 13.80 0.66
N ALA A 32 1.77 13.14 0.80
CA ALA A 32 0.93 13.25 1.98
C ALA A 32 1.66 12.75 3.24
N PHE A 33 2.59 11.81 3.12
CA PHE A 33 3.38 11.29 4.24
C PHE A 33 4.37 12.34 4.75
N ASP A 34 5.08 13.01 3.86
CA ASP A 34 5.98 14.11 4.18
C ASP A 34 5.24 15.25 4.88
N ARG A 35 4.10 15.68 4.32
CA ARG A 35 3.26 16.73 4.92
C ARG A 35 2.77 16.33 6.31
N ALA A 36 2.35 15.07 6.47
CA ALA A 36 1.90 14.55 7.76
C ALA A 36 3.02 14.59 8.83
N VAL A 37 4.23 14.15 8.46
CA VAL A 37 5.38 14.15 9.37
C VAL A 37 5.81 15.57 9.72
N GLN A 38 5.88 16.47 8.73
CA GLN A 38 6.20 17.89 8.93
C GLN A 38 5.17 18.60 9.81
N ALA A 39 3.90 18.20 9.74
CA ALA A 39 2.83 18.67 10.63
C ALA A 39 2.92 18.09 12.07
N GLY A 40 3.95 17.29 12.37
CA GLY A 40 4.24 16.78 13.70
C GLY A 40 3.75 15.35 13.98
N LEU A 41 3.18 14.66 12.98
CA LEU A 41 2.77 13.26 13.18
C LEU A 41 3.99 12.36 13.30
N LYS A 42 4.04 11.57 14.38
CA LYS A 42 5.14 10.64 14.68
C LYS A 42 4.87 9.19 14.24
N LYS A 43 3.67 8.92 13.73
CA LYS A 43 3.25 7.59 13.29
C LYS A 43 2.48 7.69 11.98
N VAL A 44 3.02 7.09 10.94
CA VAL A 44 2.40 6.96 9.62
C VAL A 44 2.30 5.48 9.24
N SER A 45 1.26 5.12 8.51
CA SER A 45 0.99 3.73 8.12
C SER A 45 0.79 3.66 6.63
N ILE A 46 1.47 2.71 5.98
CA ILE A 46 1.53 2.57 4.52
C ILE A 46 1.06 1.18 4.09
N ALA A 47 0.40 1.12 2.94
CA ALA A 47 0.04 -0.14 2.30
C ALA A 47 -0.18 0.05 0.80
N PHE A 48 -0.18 -1.06 0.07
CA PHE A 48 -0.72 -1.17 -1.28
C PHE A 48 -1.89 -2.16 -1.31
N LEU A 49 -2.82 -2.01 -2.24
CA LEU A 49 -3.95 -2.89 -2.43
C LEU A 49 -3.58 -4.00 -3.42
N GLY A 50 -3.40 -5.21 -2.89
CA GLY A 50 -2.98 -6.37 -3.67
C GLY A 50 -4.00 -6.80 -4.72
N ARG A 51 -3.50 -7.48 -5.76
CA ARG A 51 -4.21 -7.93 -6.98
C ARG A 51 -4.46 -6.86 -8.04
N ILE A 52 -4.08 -5.61 -7.77
CA ILE A 52 -4.26 -4.49 -8.70
C ILE A 52 -3.08 -4.34 -9.66
N TYR A 53 -1.87 -4.71 -9.22
CA TYR A 53 -0.65 -4.74 -10.02
C TYR A 53 0.27 -5.88 -9.56
N ASP A 54 1.40 -6.08 -10.25
CA ASP A 54 2.38 -7.10 -9.91
C ASP A 54 2.87 -6.92 -8.46
N TRP A 55 2.66 -7.95 -7.65
CA TRP A 55 2.91 -7.91 -6.21
C TRP A 55 4.40 -7.73 -5.86
N LYS A 56 5.32 -8.15 -6.73
CA LYS A 56 6.76 -7.99 -6.49
C LYS A 56 7.16 -6.52 -6.61
N TYR A 57 6.66 -5.85 -7.65
CA TYR A 57 6.83 -4.41 -7.83
C TYR A 57 6.26 -3.64 -6.63
N GLU A 58 5.02 -3.98 -6.22
CA GLU A 58 4.35 -3.29 -5.12
C GLU A 58 5.05 -3.47 -3.77
N ILE A 59 5.55 -4.68 -3.46
CA ILE A 59 6.34 -4.95 -2.25
C ILE A 59 7.64 -4.11 -2.28
N LEU A 60 8.36 -4.13 -3.40
CA LEU A 60 9.62 -3.40 -3.53
C LEU A 60 9.38 -1.89 -3.33
N ALA A 61 8.35 -1.34 -3.96
CA ALA A 61 8.01 0.07 -3.86
C ALA A 61 7.56 0.46 -2.45
N LEU A 62 6.71 -0.35 -1.80
CA LEU A 62 6.27 -0.12 -0.43
C LEU A 62 7.44 -0.16 0.57
N CYS A 63 8.35 -1.13 0.43
CA CYS A 63 9.57 -1.18 1.23
C CYS A 63 10.47 0.03 0.98
N THR A 64 10.62 0.45 -0.28
CA THR A 64 11.41 1.64 -0.63
C THR A 64 10.82 2.90 0.01
N HIS A 65 9.50 3.06 -0.03
CA HIS A 65 8.82 4.17 0.63
C HIS A 65 8.98 4.13 2.15
N GLY A 66 8.84 2.96 2.78
CA GLY A 66 9.08 2.82 4.22
C GLY A 66 10.52 3.19 4.62
N LYS A 67 11.52 2.77 3.82
CA LYS A 67 12.92 3.14 4.04
C LYS A 67 13.17 4.63 3.83
N TYR A 68 12.54 5.24 2.82
CA TYR A 68 12.59 6.69 2.63
C TYR A 68 12.10 7.43 3.88
N LEU A 69 10.97 7.04 4.46
CA LEU A 69 10.43 7.68 5.67
C LEU A 69 11.36 7.50 6.89
N GLU A 70 11.96 6.33 7.01
CA GLU A 70 12.94 6.04 8.07
C GLU A 70 14.22 6.88 7.89
N GLU A 71 14.77 6.93 6.67
CA GLU A 71 16.02 7.64 6.37
C GLU A 71 15.87 9.17 6.44
N GLN A 72 14.75 9.72 5.93
CA GLN A 72 14.53 11.17 5.93
C GLN A 72 14.05 11.72 7.27
N TYR A 73 13.23 10.96 8.00
CA TYR A 73 12.53 11.48 9.19
C TYR A 73 12.82 10.70 10.48
N GLY A 74 13.55 9.59 10.41
CA GLY A 74 13.72 8.69 11.55
C GLY A 74 12.43 7.97 11.96
N ILE A 75 11.42 7.93 11.08
CA ILE A 75 10.10 7.37 11.36
C ILE A 75 9.84 6.24 10.36
N PRO A 76 10.19 4.98 10.70
CA PRO A 76 9.73 3.85 9.90
C PRO A 76 8.19 3.74 9.96
N PRO A 77 7.57 3.00 9.03
CA PRO A 77 6.13 2.75 9.08
C PRO A 77 5.68 2.22 10.43
N PHE A 78 4.66 2.82 11.04
CA PHE A 78 4.06 2.28 12.26
C PHE A 78 3.28 1.00 11.97
N VAL A 79 2.50 1.02 10.88
CA VAL A 79 1.85 -0.15 10.30
C VAL A 79 2.26 -0.25 8.83
N ILE A 80 2.60 -1.46 8.39
CA ILE A 80 2.87 -1.78 6.99
C ILE A 80 1.97 -2.93 6.56
N GLY A 81 1.31 -2.81 5.41
CA GLY A 81 0.29 -3.77 5.04
C GLY A 81 0.08 -3.98 3.55
N THR A 82 -0.69 -5.01 3.26
CA THR A 82 -1.13 -5.35 1.90
C THR A 82 -2.52 -5.99 1.96
N PRO A 83 -3.58 -5.17 2.09
CA PRO A 83 -4.95 -5.66 1.89
C PRO A 83 -5.04 -6.35 0.53
N ARG A 84 -5.85 -7.39 0.42
CA ARG A 84 -6.18 -7.98 -0.89
C ARG A 84 -7.49 -7.41 -1.40
N TRP A 85 -7.47 -6.99 -2.67
CA TRP A 85 -8.69 -6.55 -3.34
C TRP A 85 -9.76 -7.64 -3.29
N ARG A 86 -10.99 -7.19 -3.07
CA ARG A 86 -12.22 -7.97 -3.12
C ARG A 86 -13.23 -7.20 -3.96
N TYR A 87 -14.09 -7.94 -4.64
CA TYR A 87 -15.20 -7.35 -5.36
C TYR A 87 -16.08 -6.53 -4.39
N ALA A 88 -16.44 -5.34 -4.83
CA ALA A 88 -17.40 -4.47 -4.16
C ALA A 88 -18.41 -3.98 -5.22
N GLU A 89 -19.67 -3.90 -4.82
CA GLU A 89 -20.72 -3.39 -5.70
C GLU A 89 -20.40 -1.95 -6.15
N GLY A 90 -20.59 -1.67 -7.44
CA GLY A 90 -20.25 -0.37 -8.03
C GLY A 90 -18.77 -0.18 -8.36
N CYS A 91 -17.89 -1.17 -8.12
CA CYS A 91 -16.50 -1.09 -8.53
C CYS A 91 -16.36 -1.25 -10.06
N ALA A 92 -15.57 -0.38 -10.69
CA ALA A 92 -15.27 -0.46 -12.13
C ALA A 92 -14.48 -1.73 -12.49
N ILE A 93 -13.65 -2.20 -11.56
CA ILE A 93 -12.91 -3.46 -11.68
C ILE A 93 -13.84 -4.60 -11.25
N LYS A 94 -14.19 -5.47 -12.19
CA LYS A 94 -15.03 -6.64 -11.90
C LYS A 94 -14.23 -7.88 -11.50
N ASN A 95 -13.01 -8.01 -12.03
CA ASN A 95 -12.12 -9.14 -11.79
C ASN A 95 -10.74 -8.63 -11.38
N GLU A 96 -10.04 -9.40 -10.55
CA GLU A 96 -8.64 -9.14 -10.20
C GLU A 96 -7.73 -9.17 -11.44
N PRO A 97 -7.05 -8.06 -11.78
CA PRO A 97 -6.17 -8.01 -12.94
C PRO A 97 -4.85 -8.75 -12.75
N TYR A 98 -4.39 -8.94 -11.51
CA TYR A 98 -3.13 -9.62 -11.19
C TYR A 98 -3.35 -10.68 -10.12
N ASP A 99 -2.62 -11.79 -10.27
CA ASP A 99 -2.56 -12.81 -9.25
C ASP A 99 -1.79 -12.32 -8.03
N TYR A 100 -2.28 -12.71 -6.85
CA TYR A 100 -1.59 -12.50 -5.59
C TYR A 100 -1.98 -13.64 -4.64
N PRO A 101 -1.34 -14.80 -4.82
CA PRO A 101 -1.71 -16.03 -4.13
C PRO A 101 -1.31 -15.96 -2.65
N ASP A 102 -1.87 -16.86 -1.84
CA ASP A 102 -1.62 -16.89 -0.40
C ASP A 102 -0.12 -17.00 -0.06
N ASP A 103 0.65 -17.80 -0.81
CA ASP A 103 2.10 -17.93 -0.60
C ASP A 103 2.85 -16.60 -0.82
N ALA A 104 2.48 -15.84 -1.87
CA ALA A 104 3.05 -14.53 -2.13
C ALA A 104 2.63 -13.51 -1.07
N TRP A 105 1.40 -13.61 -0.58
CA TRP A 105 0.87 -12.75 0.47
C TRP A 105 1.55 -13.02 1.84
N LEU A 106 1.81 -14.29 2.16
CA LEU A 106 2.62 -14.68 3.32
C LEU A 106 4.08 -14.27 3.17
N LEU A 107 4.65 -14.40 1.96
CA LEU A 107 5.99 -13.92 1.66
C LEU A 107 6.11 -12.41 1.88
N ALA A 108 5.10 -11.62 1.49
CA ALA A 108 5.06 -10.19 1.78
C ALA A 108 5.11 -9.90 3.29
N ALA A 109 4.33 -10.64 4.09
CA ALA A 109 4.37 -10.53 5.55
C ALA A 109 5.77 -10.83 6.12
N ALA A 110 6.41 -11.89 5.63
CA ALA A 110 7.77 -12.25 6.02
C ALA A 110 8.78 -11.14 5.66
N ILE A 111 8.72 -10.63 4.42
CA ILE A 111 9.59 -9.54 3.95
C ILE A 111 9.40 -8.30 4.82
N TYR A 112 8.16 -7.87 5.08
CA TYR A 112 7.91 -6.68 5.89
C TYR A 112 8.46 -6.83 7.30
N LYS A 113 8.36 -8.03 7.90
CA LYS A 113 8.90 -8.28 9.24
C LYS A 113 10.43 -8.28 9.26
N LEU A 114 11.06 -8.76 8.19
CA LEU A 114 12.52 -8.74 8.04
C LEU A 114 13.06 -7.32 7.85
N VAL A 115 12.39 -6.52 7.01
CA VAL A 115 12.81 -5.14 6.71
C VAL A 115 12.49 -4.20 7.86
N PHE A 116 11.28 -4.25 8.42
CA PHE A 116 10.82 -3.35 9.47
C PHE A 116 10.40 -4.13 10.72
N GLN A 117 11.39 -4.47 11.55
CA GLN A 117 11.21 -5.36 12.70
C GLN A 117 10.21 -4.82 13.75
N ASN A 118 10.09 -3.50 13.85
CA ASN A 118 9.22 -2.81 14.82
C ASN A 118 7.87 -2.39 14.24
N SER A 119 7.65 -2.53 12.94
CA SER A 119 6.38 -2.20 12.31
C SER A 119 5.34 -3.29 12.59
N LEU A 120 4.09 -2.87 12.75
CA LEU A 120 2.96 -3.78 12.89
C LEU A 120 2.48 -4.23 11.51
N PRO A 121 2.49 -5.54 11.19
CA PRO A 121 1.96 -6.04 9.94
C PRO A 121 0.42 -5.91 9.93
N TRP A 122 -0.15 -5.36 8.85
CA TRP A 122 -1.60 -5.33 8.65
C TRP A 122 -2.00 -6.08 7.37
N PHE A 123 -2.74 -7.15 7.58
CA PHE A 123 -3.10 -8.14 6.58
C PHE A 123 -4.57 -8.47 6.74
N SER A 124 -5.36 -8.32 5.68
CA SER A 124 -6.79 -8.68 5.71
C SER A 124 -6.95 -10.19 5.87
N ILE A 125 -7.54 -10.64 6.98
CA ILE A 125 -7.84 -12.06 7.24
C ILE A 125 -8.73 -12.63 6.13
N GLY A 126 -8.33 -13.77 5.56
CA GLY A 126 -9.05 -14.44 4.49
C GLY A 126 -10.42 -14.93 4.97
N CYS A 127 -11.49 -14.42 4.38
CA CYS A 127 -12.77 -15.11 4.40
C CYS A 127 -12.72 -16.17 3.30
N HIS A 128 -12.75 -17.44 3.67
CA HIS A 128 -13.14 -18.50 2.75
C HIS A 128 -14.54 -18.14 2.24
N SER A 129 -14.73 -18.28 0.93
CA SER A 129 -15.93 -17.90 0.19
C SER A 129 -17.23 -18.33 0.89
N PHE A 130 -18.22 -17.44 0.92
CA PHE A 130 -19.63 -17.83 1.06
C PHE A 130 -20.09 -18.55 -0.21
#